data_AF-A0A9C6U0A3-F1
#
_entry.id   AF-A0A9C6U0A3-F1
#
_cell.length_a   1.000
_cell.length_b   1.000
_cell.length_c   1.000
_cell.angle_alpha   90.00
_cell.angle_beta   90.00
_cell.angle_gamma   90.00
#
_symmetry.space_group_name_H-M   'P 1'
#
loop_
_entity.id
_entity.type
_entity.pdbx_description
1 polymer ?
#
loop_
_entity_poly.entity_id
_entity_poly.type
_entity_poly.pdbx_seq_one_letter_code
_entity_poly.pdbx_strand_id
1 'polypeptide(L)'
;MSVKHNIWGGPLEINVEEHGLWHEEEEEEEEEEEFRRRRRGLDRAPYEAPSDEVKQRWLRRPDILEKSMSSSSYCNKSSISTLVCLVTISAIIVLIIKLKPHYHPPSSPTLDNYTLALPKALLFFNAQQSGKLPLNNNVSWRGDSCLKDEQVGGYYDGGDSTKYNFPAAFAMTMLSWSVLEYNQKYESALELHHVKHTIKWGTDYLLKTFTAYANSTTTVASQLPSPTTKHNNKCWIRPEEIQSPRPASHCTTCPALAAETAAALAAASIVFHDNEAYSKKLIHGADVIFRFATQGLGGKYSGGADPPSLLYNSSGFWDEFLWGGTWMYLATGNSSYLNLITSPELDEKVGSMRQSVLSWDNKLPGAALLLARLRMFLDYGYPYEQVLKNYQNKIDDIVCSYLPNSNKFNRTKGGLIMLNHGNPRPLQYVVNAAFLAKLYSDYMGALYVPGIMCGGKFYRSEALEDFARTQVDYILGKNPEKMSYVVGFGERYPEEVHHMGASIMSEKGKKYGCGGGWKWRDRRKPNPNVIVGAMVGGPDKLDGFNDLRSNYNYTEPSLAGNSGLVAALVALSQNATPNSGIDHNTIFYSVRLP
;
A
#
# COMPACT_ATOMS: atom_id res chain seq x y z
N MET A 1 -34.44 -43.28 -19.28
CA MET A 1 -35.90 -43.53 -19.36
C MET A 1 -36.49 -43.41 -17.96
N SER A 2 -36.91 -42.21 -17.57
CA SER A 2 -37.99 -41.92 -16.61
C SER A 2 -38.17 -40.40 -16.57
N VAL A 3 -39.41 -39.95 -16.42
CA VAL A 3 -39.96 -38.65 -16.89
C VAL A 3 -40.47 -37.83 -15.70
N LYS A 4 -40.60 -36.52 -15.95
CA LYS A 4 -41.51 -35.50 -15.37
C LYS A 4 -40.88 -34.60 -14.31
N HIS A 5 -41.14 -33.29 -14.23
CA HIS A 5 -41.73 -32.26 -15.10
C HIS A 5 -41.43 -30.95 -14.34
N ASN A 6 -41.16 -29.84 -15.02
CA ASN A 6 -41.43 -28.51 -14.47
C ASN A 6 -42.07 -27.64 -15.54
N ILE A 7 -42.99 -26.81 -15.06
CA ILE A 7 -44.20 -26.33 -15.70
C ILE A 7 -44.09 -24.80 -15.81
N TRP A 8 -44.56 -24.27 -16.95
CA TRP A 8 -44.71 -22.86 -17.36
C TRP A 8 -43.46 -22.09 -17.81
N GLY A 9 -43.40 -21.91 -19.13
CA GLY A 9 -42.70 -20.82 -19.80
C GLY A 9 -43.67 -19.74 -20.27
N GLY A 10 -43.14 -18.54 -20.49
CA GLY A 10 -43.79 -17.40 -21.15
C GLY A 10 -42.92 -16.14 -21.02
N PRO A 11 -42.74 -15.34 -22.08
CA PRO A 11 -41.61 -14.42 -22.23
C PRO A 11 -41.89 -13.02 -21.65
N LEU A 12 -40.84 -12.32 -21.22
CA LEU A 12 -40.88 -10.89 -20.93
C LEU A 12 -40.02 -10.15 -21.95
N GLU A 13 -40.69 -9.43 -22.84
CA GLU A 13 -40.13 -8.37 -23.67
C GLU A 13 -39.62 -7.26 -22.74
N ILE A 14 -38.37 -6.84 -22.95
CA ILE A 14 -37.76 -5.69 -22.28
C ILE A 14 -37.89 -4.50 -23.23
N ASN A 15 -38.76 -3.56 -22.89
CA ASN A 15 -38.67 -2.19 -23.40
C ASN A 15 -37.53 -1.48 -22.65
N VAL A 16 -36.59 -0.96 -23.42
CA VAL A 16 -35.53 -0.07 -22.97
C VAL A 16 -36.10 1.35 -22.98
N GLU A 17 -36.20 1.99 -21.82
CA GLU A 17 -36.31 3.44 -21.73
C GLU A 17 -35.16 4.01 -20.89
N GLU A 18 -34.47 4.98 -21.50
CA GLU A 18 -33.38 5.79 -20.97
C GLU A 18 -33.86 6.63 -19.77
N HIS A 19 -33.41 6.32 -18.55
CA HIS A 19 -33.32 7.29 -17.47
C HIS A 19 -32.30 6.81 -16.43
N GLY A 20 -31.04 7.20 -16.61
CA GLY A 20 -29.93 6.79 -15.73
C GLY A 20 -28.85 7.87 -15.67
N LEU A 21 -29.23 9.06 -15.19
CA LEU A 21 -28.30 10.18 -14.98
C LEU A 21 -28.60 10.99 -13.70
N TRP A 22 -29.63 10.60 -12.94
CA TRP A 22 -30.07 11.31 -11.72
C TRP A 22 -30.04 10.44 -10.46
N HIS A 23 -29.80 9.14 -10.57
CA HIS A 23 -29.75 8.24 -9.41
C HIS A 23 -28.35 8.13 -8.77
N GLU A 24 -27.26 8.51 -9.46
CA GLU A 24 -25.90 8.43 -8.90
C GLU A 24 -25.61 9.54 -7.87
N GLU A 25 -26.28 10.69 -7.94
CA GLU A 25 -26.13 11.76 -6.92
C GLU A 25 -26.92 11.47 -5.63
N GLU A 26 -28.05 10.75 -5.72
CA GLU A 26 -28.86 10.40 -4.55
C GLU A 26 -28.22 9.29 -3.70
N GLU A 27 -27.54 8.31 -4.30
CA GLU A 27 -26.82 7.26 -3.57
C GLU A 27 -25.60 7.81 -2.79
N GLU A 28 -24.89 8.81 -3.34
CA GLU A 28 -23.79 9.49 -2.61
C GLU A 28 -24.31 10.29 -1.40
N GLU A 29 -25.50 10.91 -1.49
CA GLU A 29 -26.11 11.64 -0.38
C GLU A 29 -26.66 10.70 0.71
N GLU A 30 -27.19 9.54 0.35
CA GLU A 30 -27.71 8.54 1.31
C GLU A 30 -26.58 7.87 2.11
N GLU A 31 -25.44 7.54 1.49
CA GLU A 31 -24.27 7.02 2.20
C GLU A 31 -23.65 8.08 3.16
N GLU A 32 -23.64 9.36 2.75
CA GLU A 32 -23.22 10.47 3.63
C GLU A 32 -24.19 10.70 4.81
N GLU A 33 -25.49 10.55 4.61
CA GLU A 33 -26.51 10.61 5.66
C GLU A 33 -26.36 9.45 6.65
N GLU A 34 -26.09 8.23 6.19
CA GLU A 34 -25.83 7.07 7.05
C GLU A 34 -24.54 7.27 7.86
N PHE A 35 -23.50 7.82 7.23
CA PHE A 35 -22.25 8.22 7.91
C PHE A 35 -22.51 9.28 8.99
N ARG A 36 -23.39 10.28 8.73
CA ARG A 36 -23.81 11.27 9.73
C ARG A 36 -24.60 10.63 10.89
N ARG A 37 -25.47 9.65 10.63
CA ARG A 37 -26.23 8.94 11.69
C ARG A 37 -25.32 8.10 12.58
N ARG A 38 -24.35 7.37 12.02
CA ARG A 38 -23.37 6.61 12.81
C ARG A 38 -22.52 7.53 13.70
N ARG A 39 -22.14 8.71 13.21
CA ARG A 39 -21.36 9.68 13.99
C ARG A 39 -22.18 10.37 15.10
N ARG A 40 -23.45 10.71 14.85
CA ARG A 40 -24.37 11.22 15.89
C ARG A 40 -24.74 10.18 16.95
N GLY A 41 -24.67 8.89 16.62
CA GLY A 41 -24.90 7.79 17.55
C GLY A 41 -23.77 7.58 18.58
N LEU A 42 -22.53 7.93 18.23
CA LEU A 42 -21.38 7.83 19.15
C LEU A 42 -21.30 8.99 20.17
N ASP A 43 -21.93 10.14 19.89
CA ASP A 43 -21.92 11.32 20.79
C ASP A 43 -23.09 11.35 21.79
N ARG A 44 -23.88 10.27 21.90
CA ARG A 44 -25.02 10.17 22.84
C ARG A 44 -25.08 8.87 23.64
N ALA A 45 -23.93 8.38 24.11
CA ALA A 45 -23.94 7.50 25.28
C ALA A 45 -24.08 8.38 26.56
N PRO A 46 -25.16 8.26 27.34
CA PRO A 46 -25.24 8.96 28.62
C PRO A 46 -24.22 8.35 29.58
N TYR A 47 -23.31 9.18 30.09
CA TYR A 47 -22.48 8.87 31.25
C TYR A 47 -23.42 8.53 32.43
N GLU A 48 -23.56 7.26 32.78
CA GLU A 48 -24.14 6.88 34.06
C GLU A 48 -23.18 7.33 35.17
N ALA A 49 -23.63 8.29 35.98
CA ALA A 49 -22.91 8.69 37.17
C ALA A 49 -22.80 7.48 38.13
N PRO A 50 -21.63 7.24 38.75
CA PRO A 50 -21.49 6.11 39.68
C PRO A 50 -22.44 6.27 40.87
N SER A 51 -23.06 5.17 41.29
CA SER A 51 -24.02 5.12 42.40
C SER A 51 -23.42 5.66 43.71
N ASP A 52 -24.28 6.24 44.55
CA ASP A 52 -23.89 6.92 45.79
C ASP A 52 -23.15 6.02 46.80
N GLU A 53 -23.26 4.70 46.66
CA GLU A 53 -22.49 3.72 47.45
C GLU A 53 -20.99 3.75 47.13
N VAL A 54 -20.58 4.11 45.91
CA VAL A 54 -19.17 4.20 45.52
C VAL A 54 -18.53 5.53 46.00
N LYS A 55 -19.34 6.59 46.12
CA LYS A 55 -18.89 7.90 46.63
C LYS A 55 -18.67 7.92 48.15
N GLN A 56 -19.30 7.02 48.91
CA GLN A 56 -19.14 6.98 50.37
C GLN A 56 -17.95 6.15 50.89
N ARG A 57 -17.21 5.46 50.01
CA ARG A 57 -16.05 4.64 50.45
C ARG A 57 -14.73 5.41 50.59
N TRP A 58 -14.69 6.66 50.13
CA TRP A 58 -13.49 7.52 50.16
C TRP A 58 -13.51 8.61 51.25
N LEU A 59 -14.51 8.60 52.15
CA LEU A 59 -14.67 9.58 53.23
C LEU A 59 -14.77 8.94 54.62
N ARG A 60 -13.83 8.05 54.97
CA ARG A 60 -13.60 7.69 56.39
C ARG A 60 -12.23 8.17 56.83
N ARG A 61 -12.20 9.34 57.48
CA ARG A 61 -11.14 9.69 58.45
C ARG A 61 -11.38 8.89 59.73
N PRO A 62 -10.35 8.44 60.45
CA PRO A 62 -10.53 7.86 61.77
C PRO A 62 -10.88 8.95 62.79
N ASP A 63 -11.92 8.72 63.58
CA ASP A 63 -12.28 9.54 64.74
C ASP A 63 -11.19 9.48 65.80
N ILE A 64 -10.76 10.67 66.23
CA ILE A 64 -9.90 10.88 67.40
C ILE A 64 -10.82 10.81 68.63
N LEU A 65 -10.75 9.71 69.37
CA LEU A 65 -11.32 9.63 70.72
C LEU A 65 -10.26 10.10 71.72
N GLU A 66 -10.44 11.32 72.24
CA GLU A 66 -9.83 11.76 73.48
C GLU A 66 -10.27 10.85 74.63
N LYS A 67 -9.31 10.31 75.38
CA LYS A 67 -9.59 9.87 76.76
C LYS A 67 -8.41 10.13 77.68
N SER A 68 -8.78 10.66 78.83
CA SER A 68 -7.98 11.33 79.87
C SER A 68 -6.84 10.51 80.46
N MET A 69 -5.76 11.24 80.82
CA MET A 69 -4.68 10.77 81.68
C MET A 69 -5.18 10.35 83.07
N SER A 70 -4.79 9.16 83.50
CA SER A 70 -4.75 8.75 84.91
C SER A 70 -3.36 8.19 85.19
N SER A 71 -2.68 8.75 86.19
CA SER A 71 -1.33 8.36 86.57
C SER A 71 -1.33 7.05 87.35
N SER A 72 -0.38 6.16 87.04
CA SER A 72 0.16 5.21 88.03
C SER A 72 1.54 4.75 87.59
N SER A 73 2.51 5.01 88.46
CA SER A 73 3.84 4.38 88.56
C SER A 73 3.78 2.86 88.32
N TYR A 74 4.77 2.28 87.62
CA TYR A 74 5.67 1.25 88.16
C TYR A 74 6.77 0.90 87.14
N CYS A 75 8.00 0.85 87.65
CA CYS A 75 9.26 0.53 86.98
C CYS A 75 9.35 -0.99 86.66
N ASN A 76 9.91 -1.40 85.51
CA ASN A 76 11.14 -2.20 85.36
C ASN A 76 11.21 -3.08 84.09
N LYS A 77 12.41 -3.07 83.48
CA LYS A 77 13.06 -4.14 82.68
C LYS A 77 12.30 -4.73 81.49
N SER A 78 12.35 -4.05 80.34
CA SER A 78 12.45 -4.74 79.02
C SER A 78 12.96 -3.80 77.90
N SER A 79 13.94 -2.94 78.19
CA SER A 79 14.38 -1.90 77.24
C SER A 79 15.24 -2.43 76.07
N ILE A 80 15.62 -3.71 76.10
CA ILE A 80 16.42 -4.35 75.05
C ILE A 80 15.51 -5.12 74.07
N SER A 81 14.44 -5.76 74.55
CA SER A 81 13.53 -6.53 73.69
C SER A 81 12.72 -5.63 72.74
N THR A 82 12.33 -4.43 73.18
CA THR A 82 11.60 -3.47 72.35
C THR A 82 12.48 -2.88 71.26
N LEU A 83 13.76 -2.62 71.56
CA LEU A 83 14.72 -2.11 70.58
C LEU A 83 15.02 -3.16 69.50
N VAL A 84 15.18 -4.43 69.89
CA VAL A 84 15.38 -5.53 68.93
C VAL A 84 14.14 -5.72 68.05
N CYS A 85 12.93 -5.66 68.61
CA CYS A 85 11.69 -5.73 67.82
C CYS A 85 11.55 -4.55 66.83
N LEU A 86 11.92 -3.33 67.22
CA LEU A 86 11.85 -2.18 66.32
C LEU A 86 12.87 -2.29 65.18
N VAL A 87 14.08 -2.78 65.47
CA VAL A 87 15.10 -3.02 64.45
C VAL A 87 14.68 -4.14 63.50
N THR A 88 14.12 -5.25 63.99
CA THR A 88 13.64 -6.33 63.12
C THR A 88 12.44 -5.91 62.28
N ILE A 89 11.49 -5.16 62.84
CA ILE A 89 10.36 -4.61 62.08
C ILE A 89 10.86 -3.63 61.01
N SER A 90 11.82 -2.76 61.33
CA SER A 90 12.41 -1.84 60.34
C SER A 90 13.15 -2.58 59.22
N ALA A 91 13.88 -3.65 59.54
CA ALA A 91 14.56 -4.48 58.56
C ALA A 91 13.57 -5.24 57.66
N ILE A 92 12.45 -5.73 58.22
CA ILE A 92 11.37 -6.38 57.47
C ILE A 92 10.68 -5.37 56.55
N ILE A 93 10.43 -4.14 57.00
CA ILE A 93 9.85 -3.07 56.17
C ILE A 93 10.78 -2.72 55.01
N VAL A 94 12.09 -2.57 55.26
CA VAL A 94 13.09 -2.33 54.19
C VAL A 94 13.16 -3.51 53.22
N LEU A 95 13.07 -4.75 53.72
CA LEU A 95 13.04 -5.95 52.90
C LEU A 95 11.77 -6.00 52.03
N ILE A 96 10.60 -5.64 52.57
CA ILE A 96 9.33 -5.55 51.83
C ILE A 96 9.36 -4.44 50.78
N ILE A 97 9.99 -3.30 51.09
CA ILE A 97 10.17 -2.20 50.12
C ILE A 97 11.12 -2.62 48.99
N LYS A 98 12.19 -3.38 49.29
CA LYS A 98 13.13 -3.88 48.28
C LYS A 98 12.62 -5.10 47.50
N LEU A 99 11.68 -5.87 48.06
CA LEU A 99 11.05 -7.03 47.41
C LEU A 99 9.74 -6.68 46.69
N LYS A 100 9.22 -5.45 46.84
CA LYS A 100 8.10 -4.98 46.03
C LYS A 100 8.62 -4.86 44.59
N PRO A 101 8.13 -5.64 43.62
CA PRO A 101 8.44 -5.37 42.23
C PRO A 101 8.04 -3.92 41.96
N HIS A 102 9.00 -3.11 41.51
CA HIS A 102 8.67 -1.80 40.96
C HIS A 102 7.71 -2.05 39.81
N TYR A 103 6.42 -1.87 40.07
CA TYR A 103 5.40 -1.89 39.04
C TYR A 103 5.61 -0.62 38.23
N HIS A 104 6.54 -0.70 37.28
CA HIS A 104 6.52 0.22 36.15
C HIS A 104 5.16 0.00 35.50
N PRO A 105 4.30 1.03 35.40
CA PRO A 105 3.18 0.96 34.47
C PRO A 105 3.79 0.51 33.13
N PRO A 106 3.20 -0.46 32.42
CA PRO A 106 3.65 -0.73 31.07
C PRO A 106 3.68 0.62 30.36
N SER A 107 4.86 1.01 29.87
CA SER A 107 4.96 2.14 28.95
C SER A 107 3.89 1.90 27.89
N SER A 108 2.99 2.88 27.69
CA SER A 108 2.09 2.85 26.55
C SER A 108 2.90 2.41 25.34
N PRO A 109 2.50 1.38 24.58
CA PRO A 109 3.34 0.87 23.52
C PRO A 109 3.67 2.04 22.59
N THR A 110 4.95 2.42 22.57
CA THR A 110 5.42 3.44 21.63
C THR A 110 5.20 2.85 20.26
N LEU A 111 4.29 3.44 19.50
CA LEU A 111 3.97 2.98 18.17
C LEU A 111 5.25 2.94 17.33
N ASP A 112 5.49 1.83 16.63
CA ASP A 112 6.71 1.67 15.84
C ASP A 112 6.75 2.67 14.68
N ASN A 113 7.96 2.91 14.17
CA ASN A 113 8.19 3.89 13.11
C ASN A 113 7.42 3.57 11.81
N TYR A 114 7.15 2.29 11.52
CA TYR A 114 6.43 1.91 10.30
C TYR A 114 4.96 2.28 10.42
N THR A 115 4.34 1.96 11.56
CA THR A 115 2.94 2.32 11.81
C THR A 115 2.76 3.84 11.90
N LEU A 116 3.76 4.61 12.36
CA LEU A 116 3.74 6.09 12.30
C LEU A 116 3.93 6.65 10.88
N ALA A 117 4.68 5.97 10.02
CA ALA A 117 4.94 6.40 8.64
C ALA A 117 3.79 6.05 7.69
N LEU A 118 3.02 5.00 7.96
CA LEU A 118 1.97 4.47 7.07
C LEU A 118 0.88 5.51 6.74
N PRO A 119 0.22 6.19 7.71
CA PRO A 119 -0.76 7.25 7.41
C PRO A 119 -0.17 8.37 6.55
N LYS A 120 1.09 8.74 6.81
CA LYS A 120 1.78 9.78 6.04
C LYS A 120 1.97 9.32 4.60
N ALA A 121 2.46 8.10 4.37
CA ALA A 121 2.65 7.55 3.04
C ALA A 121 1.34 7.50 2.22
N LEU A 122 0.19 7.29 2.86
CA LEU A 122 -1.13 7.37 2.22
C LEU A 122 -1.54 8.81 1.84
N LEU A 123 -1.19 9.82 2.65
CA LEU A 123 -1.44 11.23 2.32
C LEU A 123 -0.76 11.69 1.02
N PHE A 124 0.32 11.03 0.58
CA PHE A 124 0.89 11.28 -0.74
C PHE A 124 -0.13 11.03 -1.86
N PHE A 125 -0.91 9.94 -1.78
CA PHE A 125 -1.91 9.64 -2.81
C PHE A 125 -3.00 10.70 -2.84
N ASN A 126 -3.45 11.19 -1.69
CA ASN A 126 -4.39 12.32 -1.59
C ASN A 126 -3.83 13.58 -2.25
N ALA A 127 -2.52 13.80 -2.12
CA ALA A 127 -1.82 14.90 -2.77
C ALA A 127 -1.62 14.69 -4.28
N GLN A 128 -1.79 13.48 -4.81
CA GLN A 128 -1.70 13.14 -6.23
C GLN A 128 -3.06 13.07 -6.96
N GLN A 129 -4.20 13.10 -6.25
CA GLN A 129 -5.52 12.98 -6.87
C GLN A 129 -5.77 14.07 -7.91
N SER A 130 -6.28 13.71 -9.09
CA SER A 130 -6.72 14.63 -10.14
C SER A 130 -8.23 14.59 -10.27
N GLY A 131 -8.85 15.66 -10.76
CA GLY A 131 -10.30 15.75 -10.93
C GLY A 131 -10.96 16.59 -9.84
N LYS A 132 -12.24 16.32 -9.57
CA LYS A 132 -13.01 16.98 -8.50
C LYS A 132 -12.71 16.27 -7.18
N LEU A 133 -11.99 16.93 -6.27
CA LEU A 133 -11.52 16.31 -5.03
C LEU A 133 -12.67 16.11 -4.04
N PRO A 134 -12.62 15.05 -3.21
CA PRO A 134 -13.59 14.88 -2.13
C PRO A 134 -13.39 15.96 -1.06
N LEU A 135 -14.47 16.33 -0.37
CA LEU A 135 -14.44 17.35 0.70
C LEU A 135 -13.40 17.04 1.80
N ASN A 136 -13.15 15.75 2.05
CA ASN A 136 -12.25 15.25 3.09
C ASN A 136 -10.90 14.76 2.55
N ASN A 137 -10.33 15.39 1.51
CA ASN A 137 -9.03 14.98 0.95
C ASN A 137 -7.84 15.12 1.93
N ASN A 138 -7.98 15.86 3.03
CA ASN A 138 -6.93 16.08 4.06
C ASN A 138 -5.62 16.74 3.55
N VAL A 139 -5.61 17.28 2.33
CA VAL A 139 -4.49 18.04 1.75
C VAL A 139 -4.97 19.44 1.38
N SER A 140 -4.86 20.38 2.31
CA SER A 140 -5.48 21.72 2.23
C SER A 140 -4.96 22.61 1.09
N TRP A 141 -3.78 22.30 0.55
CA TRP A 141 -3.17 23.05 -0.55
C TRP A 141 -3.51 22.47 -1.93
N ARG A 142 -4.23 21.36 -2.01
CA ARG A 142 -4.77 20.79 -3.25
C ARG A 142 -6.20 21.27 -3.49
N GLY A 143 -6.60 21.38 -4.74
CA GLY A 143 -7.97 21.65 -5.15
C GLY A 143 -8.34 20.93 -6.44
N ASP A 144 -9.56 21.16 -6.90
CA ASP A 144 -10.07 20.58 -8.13
C ASP A 144 -9.18 20.96 -9.33
N SER A 145 -8.81 19.96 -10.12
CA SER A 145 -7.85 20.13 -11.20
C SER A 145 -8.17 19.28 -12.41
N CYS A 146 -7.80 19.79 -13.59
CA CYS A 146 -7.91 19.07 -14.86
C CYS A 146 -9.33 18.50 -15.16
N LEU A 147 -10.37 19.27 -14.81
CA LEU A 147 -11.78 18.90 -15.02
C LEU A 147 -12.21 18.84 -16.51
N LYS A 148 -11.32 19.22 -17.43
CA LYS A 148 -11.53 19.15 -18.88
C LYS A 148 -10.68 18.07 -19.54
N ASP A 149 -10.12 17.16 -18.75
CA ASP A 149 -9.50 15.96 -19.29
C ASP A 149 -10.56 15.09 -19.98
N GLU A 150 -10.12 14.37 -21.01
CA GLU A 150 -10.97 13.35 -21.65
C GLU A 150 -11.43 12.30 -20.62
N GLN A 151 -10.54 11.90 -19.71
CA GLN A 151 -10.85 11.10 -18.53
C GLN A 151 -10.50 11.88 -17.25
N VAL A 152 -11.54 12.37 -16.57
CA VAL A 152 -11.44 13.06 -15.28
C VAL A 152 -11.32 12.05 -14.13
N GLY A 153 -10.49 12.38 -13.13
CA GLY A 153 -10.17 11.50 -12.00
C GLY A 153 -8.73 11.01 -12.02
N GLY A 154 -8.44 9.97 -11.23
CA GLY A 154 -7.15 9.29 -11.24
C GLY A 154 -6.07 10.04 -10.49
N TYR A 155 -4.81 9.68 -10.77
CA TYR A 155 -3.65 10.22 -10.07
C TYR A 155 -2.65 10.83 -11.05
N TYR A 156 -2.03 11.94 -10.63
CA TYR A 156 -0.76 12.38 -11.21
C TYR A 156 0.36 11.42 -10.78
N ASP A 157 1.25 11.09 -11.70
CA ASP A 157 2.24 10.04 -11.47
C ASP A 157 3.32 10.44 -10.45
N GLY A 158 3.84 11.65 -10.56
CA GLY A 158 4.98 12.09 -9.75
C GLY A 158 4.98 13.59 -9.55
N GLY A 159 6.05 14.26 -9.98
CA GLY A 159 6.24 15.69 -9.78
C GLY A 159 5.39 16.60 -10.68
N ASP A 160 4.89 16.07 -11.79
CA ASP A 160 4.15 16.80 -12.80
C ASP A 160 2.63 16.60 -12.68
N SER A 161 1.89 17.02 -13.71
CA SER A 161 0.44 16.78 -13.80
C SER A 161 0.09 15.72 -14.84
N THR A 162 1.03 14.85 -15.21
CA THR A 162 0.80 13.78 -16.18
C THR A 162 0.21 12.56 -15.48
N LYS A 163 -0.79 11.95 -16.10
CA LYS A 163 -1.36 10.68 -15.70
C LYS A 163 -0.76 9.60 -16.58
N TYR A 164 0.23 8.88 -16.07
CA TYR A 164 0.78 7.69 -16.72
C TYR A 164 0.00 6.47 -16.23
N ASN A 165 -0.80 5.86 -17.11
CA ASN A 165 -1.73 4.82 -16.66
C ASN A 165 -1.01 3.50 -16.32
N PHE A 166 0.17 3.25 -16.90
CA PHE A 166 0.93 2.02 -16.63
C PHE A 166 1.47 1.95 -15.19
N PRO A 167 2.27 2.91 -14.69
CA PRO A 167 2.67 2.93 -13.28
C PRO A 167 1.49 3.16 -12.31
N ALA A 168 0.43 3.86 -12.73
CA ALA A 168 -0.77 4.01 -11.90
C ALA A 168 -1.51 2.68 -11.71
N ALA A 169 -1.64 1.87 -12.75
CA ALA A 169 -2.22 0.52 -12.65
C ALA A 169 -1.38 -0.36 -11.71
N PHE A 170 -0.06 -0.39 -11.91
CA PHE A 170 0.86 -1.10 -11.00
C PHE A 170 0.70 -0.66 -9.53
N ALA A 171 0.60 0.64 -9.27
CA ALA A 171 0.41 1.16 -7.92
C ALA A 171 -0.90 0.66 -7.29
N MET A 172 -1.99 0.62 -8.05
CA MET A 172 -3.28 0.11 -7.56
C MET A 172 -3.24 -1.40 -7.31
N THR A 173 -2.52 -2.17 -8.14
CA THR A 173 -2.29 -3.60 -7.91
C THR A 173 -1.50 -3.82 -6.62
N MET A 174 -0.41 -3.07 -6.40
CA MET A 174 0.43 -3.17 -5.20
C MET A 174 -0.32 -2.78 -3.92
N LEU A 175 -1.10 -1.69 -3.94
CA LEU A 175 -1.94 -1.30 -2.80
C LEU A 175 -2.98 -2.38 -2.50
N SER A 176 -3.67 -2.87 -3.52
CA SER A 176 -4.67 -3.93 -3.37
C SER A 176 -4.04 -5.20 -2.80
N TRP A 177 -2.90 -5.63 -3.34
CA TRP A 177 -2.16 -6.78 -2.83
C TRP A 177 -1.78 -6.62 -1.36
N SER A 178 -1.28 -5.44 -0.96
CA SER A 178 -0.94 -5.18 0.44
C SER A 178 -2.16 -5.27 1.38
N VAL A 179 -3.34 -4.84 0.93
CA VAL A 179 -4.59 -4.96 1.71
C VAL A 179 -5.01 -6.41 1.81
N LEU A 180 -4.91 -7.18 0.73
CA LEU A 180 -5.26 -8.60 0.72
C LEU A 180 -4.38 -9.43 1.66
N GLU A 181 -3.10 -9.07 1.82
CA GLU A 181 -2.19 -9.79 2.71
C GLU A 181 -2.26 -9.29 4.16
N TYR A 182 -2.47 -7.98 4.37
CA TYR A 182 -2.32 -7.32 5.67
C TYR A 182 -3.55 -6.51 6.11
N ASN A 183 -4.76 -6.92 5.73
CA ASN A 183 -6.02 -6.24 6.06
C ASN A 183 -6.11 -5.85 7.55
N GLN A 184 -5.86 -6.80 8.45
CA GLN A 184 -5.91 -6.58 9.90
C GLN A 184 -4.90 -5.55 10.42
N LYS A 185 -3.76 -5.38 9.75
CA LYS A 185 -2.76 -4.36 10.11
C LYS A 185 -3.22 -2.97 9.71
N TYR A 186 -3.84 -2.83 8.53
CA TYR A 186 -4.49 -1.59 8.13
C TYR A 186 -5.64 -1.22 9.06
N GLU A 187 -6.44 -2.20 9.49
CA GLU A 187 -7.51 -1.98 10.46
C GLU A 187 -6.98 -1.52 11.81
N SER A 188 -5.93 -2.18 12.31
CA SER A 188 -5.26 -1.82 13.57
C SER A 188 -4.61 -0.43 13.52
N ALA A 189 -4.12 -0.02 12.35
CA ALA A 189 -3.58 1.32 12.11
C ALA A 189 -4.67 2.40 11.87
N LEU A 190 -5.95 2.01 11.81
CA LEU A 190 -7.09 2.89 11.44
C LEU A 190 -6.99 3.47 10.02
N GLU A 191 -6.27 2.80 9.13
CA GLU A 191 -6.01 3.24 7.76
C GLU A 191 -6.71 2.37 6.70
N LEU A 192 -7.45 1.32 7.09
CA LEU A 192 -8.13 0.42 6.14
C LEU A 192 -9.11 1.16 5.21
N HIS A 193 -9.94 2.04 5.76
CA HIS A 193 -10.87 2.82 4.95
C HIS A 193 -10.13 3.77 4.00
N HIS A 194 -9.03 4.38 4.46
CA HIS A 194 -8.23 5.31 3.67
C HIS A 194 -7.58 4.61 2.48
N VAL A 195 -6.90 3.47 2.70
CA VAL A 195 -6.28 2.72 1.61
C VAL A 195 -7.32 2.15 0.63
N LYS A 196 -8.49 1.69 1.11
CA LYS A 196 -9.59 1.28 0.22
C LYS A 196 -10.08 2.45 -0.61
N HIS A 197 -10.29 3.64 -0.02
CA HIS A 197 -10.66 4.83 -0.78
C HIS A 197 -9.59 5.19 -1.84
N THR A 198 -8.30 5.11 -1.48
CA THR A 198 -7.18 5.31 -2.42
C THR A 198 -7.24 4.35 -3.60
N ILE A 199 -7.48 3.06 -3.36
CA ILE A 199 -7.62 2.04 -4.41
C ILE A 199 -8.83 2.37 -5.28
N LYS A 200 -10.00 2.61 -4.66
CA LYS A 200 -11.26 2.90 -5.36
C LYS A 200 -11.13 4.09 -6.31
N TRP A 201 -10.49 5.17 -5.86
CA TRP A 201 -10.25 6.36 -6.69
C TRP A 201 -9.43 6.04 -7.95
N GLY A 202 -8.42 5.17 -7.81
CA GLY A 202 -7.60 4.73 -8.94
C GLY A 202 -8.37 3.82 -9.88
N THR A 203 -9.09 2.83 -9.36
CA THR A 203 -9.85 1.88 -10.17
C THR A 203 -11.06 2.50 -10.87
N ASP A 204 -11.74 3.46 -10.23
CA ASP A 204 -12.80 4.25 -10.85
C ASP A 204 -12.30 5.04 -12.06
N TYR A 205 -11.06 5.51 -12.00
CA TYR A 205 -10.41 6.16 -13.14
C TYR A 205 -9.94 5.15 -14.19
N LEU A 206 -9.34 4.03 -13.81
CA LEU A 206 -8.90 2.99 -14.75
C LEU A 206 -10.07 2.44 -15.58
N LEU A 207 -11.25 2.26 -14.98
CA LEU A 207 -12.46 1.88 -15.72
C LEU A 207 -12.90 2.91 -16.79
N LYS A 208 -12.44 4.16 -16.70
CA LYS A 208 -12.71 5.21 -17.70
C LYS A 208 -11.69 5.24 -18.84
N THR A 209 -10.56 4.55 -18.72
CA THR A 209 -9.49 4.59 -19.74
C THR A 209 -9.76 3.70 -20.94
N PHE A 210 -10.80 2.87 -20.88
CA PHE A 210 -11.28 2.01 -21.96
C PHE A 210 -12.81 1.87 -21.86
N THR A 211 -13.42 1.20 -22.84
CA THR A 211 -14.88 0.95 -22.85
C THR A 211 -15.25 -0.18 -21.87
N ALA A 212 -15.08 0.05 -20.57
CA ALA A 212 -15.16 -0.99 -19.55
C ALA A 212 -16.54 -1.66 -19.40
N TYR A 213 -17.63 -0.97 -19.74
CA TYR A 213 -18.99 -1.50 -19.66
C TYR A 213 -19.43 -2.23 -20.94
N ALA A 214 -18.59 -2.25 -21.98
CA ALA A 214 -18.85 -3.02 -23.19
C ALA A 214 -18.36 -4.47 -23.02
N ASN A 215 -18.70 -5.34 -23.98
CA ASN A 215 -18.21 -6.72 -24.02
C ASN A 215 -16.77 -6.85 -24.56
N SER A 216 -16.26 -5.79 -25.18
CA SER A 216 -14.93 -5.72 -25.78
C SER A 216 -14.48 -4.28 -25.88
N THR A 217 -13.16 -4.07 -25.93
CA THR A 217 -12.58 -2.76 -26.22
C THR A 217 -11.57 -2.87 -27.37
N THR A 218 -11.38 -1.76 -28.08
CA THR A 218 -10.45 -1.64 -29.23
C THR A 218 -9.35 -0.61 -29.00
N THR A 219 -9.51 0.25 -27.99
CA THR A 219 -8.58 1.34 -27.67
C THR A 219 -8.49 1.53 -26.18
N VAL A 220 -7.29 1.81 -25.69
CA VAL A 220 -7.01 2.11 -24.28
C VAL A 220 -6.26 3.44 -24.21
N ALA A 221 -6.66 4.33 -23.30
CA ALA A 221 -5.88 5.52 -22.99
C ALA A 221 -4.61 5.13 -22.22
N SER A 222 -3.44 5.42 -22.77
CA SER A 222 -2.14 5.10 -22.17
C SER A 222 -1.59 6.20 -21.27
N GLN A 223 -1.83 7.46 -21.64
CA GLN A 223 -1.42 8.60 -20.84
C GLN A 223 -2.24 9.86 -21.13
N LEU A 224 -2.34 10.74 -20.13
CA LEU A 224 -2.91 12.08 -20.28
C LEU A 224 -1.95 13.12 -19.68
N PRO A 225 -1.53 14.16 -20.44
CA PRO A 225 -1.85 14.44 -21.83
C PRO A 225 -1.02 13.58 -22.81
N SER A 226 -1.48 13.50 -24.05
CA SER A 226 -0.69 12.96 -25.17
C SER A 226 0.63 13.73 -25.36
N PRO A 227 1.75 13.04 -25.64
CA PRO A 227 3.07 13.67 -25.72
C PRO A 227 3.22 14.56 -26.97
N THR A 228 2.35 14.41 -27.97
CA THR A 228 2.32 15.26 -29.17
C THR A 228 1.72 16.64 -28.92
N THR A 229 1.17 16.88 -27.73
CA THR A 229 0.70 18.21 -27.33
C THR A 229 1.89 19.15 -27.15
N LYS A 230 1.92 20.24 -27.94
CA LYS A 230 3.02 21.23 -28.01
C LYS A 230 3.38 21.92 -26.68
N HIS A 231 2.66 21.63 -25.59
CA HIS A 231 2.68 22.40 -24.34
C HIS A 231 3.39 21.74 -23.15
N ASN A 232 3.72 20.44 -23.19
CA ASN A 232 4.15 19.72 -21.97
C ASN A 232 5.56 20.08 -21.48
N ASN A 233 6.58 20.09 -22.35
CA ASN A 233 7.97 20.20 -21.88
C ASN A 233 8.41 21.61 -21.48
N LYS A 234 7.49 22.59 -21.45
CA LYS A 234 7.80 24.01 -21.15
C LYS A 234 6.98 24.61 -20.00
N CYS A 235 6.24 23.77 -19.26
CA CYS A 235 5.32 24.25 -18.24
C CYS A 235 5.68 23.73 -16.85
N TRP A 236 5.82 24.65 -15.90
CA TRP A 236 5.80 24.35 -14.46
C TRP A 236 4.57 25.07 -13.92
N ILE A 237 3.52 24.37 -13.53
CA ILE A 237 2.25 25.01 -13.16
C ILE A 237 1.51 24.17 -12.13
N ARG A 238 0.69 24.81 -11.30
CA ARG A 238 -0.21 24.07 -10.42
C ARG A 238 -1.27 23.32 -11.23
N PRO A 239 -1.62 22.09 -10.85
CA PRO A 239 -2.66 21.34 -11.56
C PRO A 239 -4.01 22.08 -11.63
N GLU A 240 -4.37 22.82 -10.56
CA GLU A 240 -5.63 23.58 -10.49
C GLU A 240 -5.67 24.77 -11.48
N GLU A 241 -4.52 25.20 -11.99
CA GLU A 241 -4.40 26.30 -12.95
C GLU A 241 -4.37 25.82 -14.41
N ILE A 242 -4.41 24.51 -14.65
CA ILE A 242 -4.52 23.92 -15.98
C ILE A 242 -5.98 24.07 -16.47
N GLN A 243 -6.21 25.00 -17.39
CA GLN A 243 -7.54 25.33 -17.91
C GLN A 243 -7.81 24.78 -19.32
N SER A 244 -6.77 24.30 -20.00
CA SER A 244 -6.85 23.73 -21.34
C SER A 244 -7.26 22.25 -21.30
N PRO A 245 -8.08 21.77 -22.26
CA PRO A 245 -8.28 20.34 -22.45
C PRO A 245 -6.96 19.61 -22.68
N ARG A 246 -6.87 18.38 -22.17
CA ARG A 246 -5.68 17.54 -22.28
C ARG A 246 -6.09 16.21 -22.93
N PRO A 247 -5.86 16.07 -24.24
CA PRO A 247 -6.27 14.86 -24.96
C PRO A 247 -5.46 13.66 -24.46
N ALA A 248 -6.10 12.49 -24.41
CA ALA A 248 -5.40 11.26 -24.10
C ALA A 248 -4.59 10.75 -25.29
N SER A 249 -3.50 10.05 -25.00
CA SER A 249 -2.87 9.16 -25.98
C SER A 249 -3.60 7.83 -25.94
N HIS A 250 -4.15 7.42 -27.06
CA HIS A 250 -4.84 6.13 -27.19
C HIS A 250 -3.94 5.10 -27.87
N CYS A 251 -4.02 3.85 -27.42
CA CYS A 251 -3.33 2.71 -28.00
C CYS A 251 -4.34 1.63 -28.43
N THR A 252 -4.20 1.16 -29.67
CA THR A 252 -4.94 0.00 -30.20
C THR A 252 -4.21 -1.32 -29.93
N THR A 253 -2.95 -1.24 -29.51
CA THR A 253 -2.08 -2.37 -29.18
C THR A 253 -1.15 -1.92 -28.06
N CYS A 254 -1.40 -2.40 -26.85
CA CYS A 254 -0.64 -2.08 -25.63
C CYS A 254 -0.84 -3.20 -24.58
N PRO A 255 -0.36 -4.41 -24.88
CA PRO A 255 -0.59 -5.58 -24.04
C PRO A 255 -0.05 -5.43 -22.61
N ALA A 256 1.10 -4.76 -22.39
CA ALA A 256 1.67 -4.64 -21.06
C ALA A 256 0.79 -3.76 -20.16
N LEU A 257 0.44 -2.55 -20.63
CA LEU A 257 -0.47 -1.67 -19.93
C LEU A 257 -1.83 -2.32 -19.67
N ALA A 258 -2.40 -2.98 -20.69
CA ALA A 258 -3.72 -3.58 -20.57
C ALA A 258 -3.75 -4.75 -19.58
N ALA A 259 -2.72 -5.61 -19.58
CA ALA A 259 -2.62 -6.71 -18.63
C ALA A 259 -2.35 -6.22 -17.20
N GLU A 260 -1.57 -5.15 -17.00
CA GLU A 260 -1.42 -4.53 -15.67
C GLU A 260 -2.71 -3.85 -15.20
N THR A 261 -3.46 -3.23 -16.12
CA THR A 261 -4.78 -2.66 -15.79
C THR A 261 -5.76 -3.75 -15.38
N ALA A 262 -5.75 -4.91 -16.05
CA ALA A 262 -6.52 -6.08 -15.63
C ALA A 262 -6.12 -6.54 -14.23
N ALA A 263 -4.82 -6.63 -13.95
CA ALA A 263 -4.31 -7.02 -12.63
C ALA A 263 -4.80 -6.08 -11.53
N ALA A 264 -4.75 -4.77 -11.76
CA ALA A 264 -5.22 -3.75 -10.83
C ALA A 264 -6.72 -3.90 -10.50
N LEU A 265 -7.54 -4.05 -11.54
CA LEU A 265 -8.99 -4.21 -11.39
C LEU A 265 -9.34 -5.55 -10.73
N ALA A 266 -8.68 -6.63 -11.11
CA ALA A 266 -8.88 -7.95 -10.53
C ALA A 266 -8.48 -7.99 -9.05
N ALA A 267 -7.29 -7.50 -8.68
CA ALA A 267 -6.85 -7.43 -7.29
C ALA A 267 -7.80 -6.57 -6.43
N ALA A 268 -8.20 -5.39 -6.94
CA ALA A 268 -9.15 -4.53 -6.26
C ALA A 268 -10.52 -5.18 -6.10
N SER A 269 -10.98 -5.98 -7.07
CA SER A 269 -12.28 -6.66 -6.97
C SER A 269 -12.36 -7.60 -5.77
N ILE A 270 -11.22 -8.21 -5.39
CA ILE A 270 -11.12 -9.04 -4.19
C ILE A 270 -11.16 -8.14 -2.95
N VAL A 271 -10.42 -7.02 -2.92
CA VAL A 271 -10.46 -6.06 -1.79
C VAL A 271 -11.88 -5.53 -1.51
N PHE A 272 -12.70 -5.40 -2.55
CA PHE A 272 -14.08 -4.95 -2.48
C PHE A 272 -15.11 -6.08 -2.54
N HIS A 273 -14.74 -7.33 -2.22
CA HIS A 273 -15.69 -8.45 -2.28
C HIS A 273 -16.97 -8.22 -1.45
N ASP A 274 -16.88 -7.45 -0.35
CA ASP A 274 -18.03 -7.07 0.49
C ASP A 274 -19.01 -6.11 -0.21
N ASN A 275 -18.56 -5.36 -1.22
CA ASN A 275 -19.41 -4.56 -2.11
C ASN A 275 -19.56 -5.32 -3.43
N GLU A 276 -20.52 -6.24 -3.47
CA GLU A 276 -20.73 -7.16 -4.59
C GLU A 276 -20.93 -6.43 -5.93
N ALA A 277 -21.66 -5.32 -5.93
CA ALA A 277 -21.91 -4.52 -7.15
C ALA A 277 -20.61 -3.94 -7.71
N TYR A 278 -19.79 -3.33 -6.85
CA TYR A 278 -18.52 -2.76 -7.26
C TYR A 278 -17.49 -3.84 -7.64
N SER A 279 -17.42 -4.93 -6.88
CA SER A 279 -16.54 -6.06 -7.19
C SER A 279 -16.85 -6.68 -8.55
N LYS A 280 -18.13 -6.94 -8.86
CA LYS A 280 -18.56 -7.44 -10.18
C LYS A 280 -18.21 -6.47 -11.31
N LYS A 281 -18.40 -5.17 -11.09
CA LYS A 281 -18.02 -4.12 -12.05
C LYS A 281 -16.52 -4.16 -12.34
N LEU A 282 -15.68 -4.34 -11.31
CA LEU A 282 -14.23 -4.47 -11.46
C LEU A 282 -13.83 -5.76 -12.19
N ILE A 283 -14.43 -6.91 -11.84
CA ILE A 283 -14.16 -8.20 -12.51
C ILE A 283 -14.53 -8.13 -13.99
N HIS A 284 -15.69 -7.55 -14.32
CA HIS A 284 -16.12 -7.37 -15.71
C HIS A 284 -15.13 -6.49 -16.49
N GLY A 285 -14.74 -5.34 -15.93
CA GLY A 285 -13.73 -4.49 -16.55
C GLY A 285 -12.38 -5.19 -16.73
N ALA A 286 -11.97 -5.99 -15.73
CA ALA A 286 -10.73 -6.77 -15.76
C ALA A 286 -10.76 -7.84 -16.88
N ASP A 287 -11.88 -8.55 -17.07
CA ASP A 287 -12.03 -9.51 -18.19
C ASP A 287 -11.94 -8.81 -19.54
N VAL A 288 -12.66 -7.70 -19.73
CA VAL A 288 -12.67 -6.95 -20.99
C VAL A 288 -11.26 -6.49 -21.37
N ILE A 289 -10.52 -5.90 -20.43
CA ILE A 289 -9.19 -5.36 -20.69
C ILE A 289 -8.12 -6.45 -20.78
N PHE A 290 -8.25 -7.56 -20.02
CA PHE A 290 -7.34 -8.70 -20.16
C PHE A 290 -7.52 -9.37 -21.52
N ARG A 291 -8.76 -9.56 -21.98
CA ARG A 291 -9.04 -10.08 -23.32
C ARG A 291 -8.49 -9.17 -24.42
N PHE A 292 -8.50 -7.85 -24.21
CA PHE A 292 -7.82 -6.89 -25.09
C PHE A 292 -6.30 -7.09 -25.08
N ALA A 293 -5.69 -7.21 -23.88
CA ALA A 293 -4.26 -7.44 -23.73
C ALA A 293 -3.81 -8.73 -24.44
N THR A 294 -4.62 -9.77 -24.35
CA THR A 294 -4.33 -11.09 -24.89
C THR A 294 -5.05 -11.37 -26.22
N GLN A 295 -5.38 -10.34 -27.01
CA GLN A 295 -6.02 -10.58 -28.31
C GLN A 295 -5.13 -11.47 -29.19
N GLY A 296 -5.68 -12.62 -29.59
CA GLY A 296 -5.01 -13.57 -30.47
C GLY A 296 -4.14 -14.62 -29.76
N LEU A 297 -4.57 -15.16 -28.61
CA LEU A 297 -4.00 -16.36 -27.92
C LEU A 297 -4.12 -17.67 -28.74
N GLY A 298 -3.72 -17.62 -30.02
CA GLY A 298 -3.11 -18.73 -30.75
C GLY A 298 -1.62 -18.44 -30.96
N GLY A 299 -0.89 -19.35 -31.63
CA GLY A 299 0.58 -19.36 -31.71
C GLY A 299 1.28 -18.19 -32.43
N LYS A 300 0.62 -17.04 -32.63
CA LYS A 300 1.22 -15.88 -33.31
C LYS A 300 1.27 -14.59 -32.50
N TYR A 301 0.60 -14.49 -31.35
CA TYR A 301 0.55 -13.28 -30.51
C TYR A 301 0.50 -11.99 -31.34
N SER A 302 -0.70 -11.55 -31.72
CA SER A 302 -0.87 -10.28 -32.46
C SER A 302 -0.52 -9.03 -31.63
N GLY A 303 -0.15 -9.18 -30.35
CA GLY A 303 0.34 -8.10 -29.51
C GLY A 303 1.69 -7.57 -30.00
N GLY A 304 1.67 -6.37 -30.55
CA GLY A 304 2.87 -5.54 -30.71
C GLY A 304 3.33 -4.98 -29.36
N ALA A 305 4.53 -4.41 -29.33
CA ALA A 305 5.01 -3.69 -28.15
C ALA A 305 4.09 -2.50 -27.82
N ASP A 306 3.99 -2.16 -26.54
CA ASP A 306 3.33 -0.94 -26.11
C ASP A 306 3.93 0.29 -26.80
N PRO A 307 3.13 1.33 -27.11
CA PRO A 307 3.64 2.53 -27.73
C PRO A 307 4.72 3.19 -26.87
N PRO A 308 5.73 3.82 -27.49
CA PRO A 308 6.81 4.46 -26.75
C PRO A 308 6.25 5.57 -25.86
N SER A 309 6.74 5.59 -24.61
CA SER A 309 6.50 6.62 -23.63
C SER A 309 7.76 7.46 -23.42
N LEU A 310 7.60 8.73 -23.07
CA LEU A 310 8.74 9.59 -22.73
C LEU A 310 9.44 9.17 -21.43
N LEU A 311 8.70 8.53 -20.51
CA LEU A 311 9.20 8.19 -19.17
C LEU A 311 9.04 6.70 -18.83
N TYR A 312 7.93 6.08 -19.23
CA TYR A 312 7.53 4.74 -18.83
C TYR A 312 7.49 3.78 -20.03
N ASN A 313 8.65 3.48 -20.61
CA ASN A 313 8.76 2.52 -21.71
C ASN A 313 8.67 1.08 -21.18
N SER A 314 7.76 0.30 -21.73
CA SER A 314 7.66 -1.14 -21.47
C SER A 314 8.87 -1.88 -22.05
N SER A 315 9.43 -2.82 -21.28
CA SER A 315 10.47 -3.74 -21.75
C SER A 315 9.92 -5.05 -22.36
N GLY A 316 8.62 -5.31 -22.18
CA GLY A 316 7.92 -6.51 -22.61
C GLY A 316 6.50 -6.57 -22.05
N PHE A 317 5.78 -7.66 -22.34
CA PHE A 317 4.41 -7.89 -21.85
C PHE A 317 4.20 -9.32 -21.28
N TRP A 318 5.23 -10.16 -21.30
CA TRP A 318 5.11 -11.59 -20.95
C TRP A 318 4.92 -11.79 -19.45
N ASP A 319 5.65 -11.02 -18.66
CA ASP A 319 5.51 -10.99 -17.22
C ASP A 319 4.17 -10.37 -16.80
N GLU A 320 3.63 -9.41 -17.54
CA GLU A 320 2.28 -8.88 -17.31
C GLU A 320 1.20 -9.90 -17.65
N PHE A 321 1.39 -10.76 -18.65
CA PHE A 321 0.45 -11.86 -18.91
C PHE A 321 0.44 -12.86 -17.77
N LEU A 322 1.62 -13.19 -17.22
CA LEU A 322 1.72 -14.04 -16.04
C LEU A 322 1.07 -13.38 -14.82
N TRP A 323 1.39 -12.11 -14.58
CA TRP A 323 0.90 -11.32 -13.45
C TRP A 323 -0.61 -11.08 -13.51
N GLY A 324 -1.11 -10.51 -14.60
CA GLY A 324 -2.52 -10.27 -14.85
C GLY A 324 -3.32 -11.57 -14.90
N GLY A 325 -2.80 -12.62 -15.55
CA GLY A 325 -3.43 -13.94 -15.55
C GLY A 325 -3.55 -14.53 -14.14
N THR A 326 -2.54 -14.32 -13.29
CA THR A 326 -2.58 -14.79 -11.90
C THR A 326 -3.64 -14.04 -11.11
N TRP A 327 -3.70 -12.71 -11.22
CA TRP A 327 -4.75 -11.92 -10.56
C TRP A 327 -6.15 -12.23 -11.08
N MET A 328 -6.32 -12.44 -12.39
CA MET A 328 -7.58 -12.87 -12.97
C MET A 328 -8.01 -14.24 -12.43
N TYR A 329 -7.07 -15.17 -12.26
CA TYR A 329 -7.35 -16.45 -11.63
C TYR A 329 -7.80 -16.29 -10.18
N LEU A 330 -7.07 -15.51 -9.38
CA LEU A 330 -7.40 -15.25 -7.98
C LEU A 330 -8.79 -14.59 -7.82
N ALA A 331 -9.13 -13.64 -8.69
CA ALA A 331 -10.39 -12.91 -8.62
C ALA A 331 -11.60 -13.72 -9.09
N THR A 332 -11.43 -14.60 -10.09
CA THR A 332 -12.56 -15.30 -10.75
C THR A 332 -12.67 -16.78 -10.41
N GLY A 333 -11.58 -17.43 -9.97
CA GLY A 333 -11.47 -18.88 -9.85
C GLY A 333 -11.54 -19.63 -11.19
N ASN A 334 -11.54 -18.94 -12.33
CA ASN A 334 -11.71 -19.58 -13.63
C ASN A 334 -10.45 -20.34 -14.05
N SER A 335 -10.58 -21.66 -14.25
CA SER A 335 -9.48 -22.56 -14.61
C SER A 335 -8.80 -22.22 -15.94
N SER A 336 -9.45 -21.44 -16.83
CA SER A 336 -8.80 -20.99 -18.07
C SER A 336 -7.57 -20.12 -17.78
N TYR A 337 -7.63 -19.26 -16.77
CA TYR A 337 -6.49 -18.44 -16.36
C TYR A 337 -5.42 -19.27 -15.67
N LEU A 338 -5.80 -20.25 -14.84
CA LEU A 338 -4.85 -21.20 -14.27
C LEU A 338 -4.09 -21.95 -15.37
N ASN A 339 -4.80 -22.46 -16.38
CA ASN A 339 -4.19 -23.14 -17.51
C ASN A 339 -3.25 -22.23 -18.32
N LEU A 340 -3.58 -20.94 -18.46
CA LEU A 340 -2.73 -19.95 -19.11
C LEU A 340 -1.43 -19.71 -18.32
N ILE A 341 -1.54 -19.41 -17.02
CA ILE A 341 -0.37 -19.08 -16.17
C ILE A 341 0.53 -20.29 -15.91
N THR A 342 0.00 -21.51 -16.04
CA THR A 342 0.79 -22.75 -15.96
C THR A 342 1.12 -23.35 -17.33
N SER A 343 0.88 -22.63 -18.42
CA SER A 343 1.20 -23.14 -19.77
C SER A 343 2.72 -23.21 -19.99
N PRO A 344 3.25 -24.30 -20.58
CA PRO A 344 4.67 -24.39 -20.92
C PRO A 344 5.16 -23.25 -21.82
N GLU A 345 4.31 -22.79 -22.75
CA GLU A 345 4.63 -21.72 -23.67
C GLU A 345 4.89 -20.40 -22.94
N LEU A 346 4.06 -20.05 -21.95
CA LEU A 346 4.24 -18.83 -21.17
C LEU A 346 5.45 -18.95 -20.24
N ASP A 347 5.65 -20.11 -19.58
CA ASP A 347 6.82 -20.32 -18.72
C ASP A 347 8.14 -20.24 -19.50
N GLU A 348 8.20 -20.72 -20.76
CA GLU A 348 9.38 -20.58 -21.61
C GLU A 348 9.67 -19.10 -21.93
N LYS A 349 8.65 -18.34 -22.35
CA LYS A 349 8.81 -16.91 -22.67
C LYS A 349 9.28 -16.11 -21.46
N VAL A 350 8.64 -16.32 -20.31
CA VAL A 350 8.97 -15.64 -19.06
C VAL A 350 10.33 -16.12 -18.51
N GLY A 351 10.65 -17.41 -18.64
CA GLY A 351 11.90 -18.00 -18.18
C GLY A 351 13.15 -17.45 -18.88
N SER A 352 13.00 -16.95 -20.11
CA SER A 352 14.09 -16.28 -20.86
C SER A 352 14.36 -14.85 -20.41
N MET A 353 13.49 -14.26 -19.60
CA MET A 353 13.64 -12.89 -19.12
C MET A 353 14.76 -12.79 -18.09
N ARG A 354 15.47 -11.66 -18.09
CA ARG A 354 16.48 -11.39 -17.08
C ARG A 354 15.79 -11.34 -15.71
N GLN A 355 16.19 -12.23 -14.80
CA GLN A 355 15.78 -12.17 -13.40
C GLN A 355 16.12 -10.77 -12.85
N SER A 356 15.09 -9.96 -12.64
CA SER A 356 15.21 -8.56 -12.25
C SER A 356 14.26 -8.26 -11.10
N VAL A 357 14.25 -7.02 -10.65
CA VAL A 357 13.56 -6.53 -9.46
C VAL A 357 12.12 -6.17 -9.79
N LEU A 358 11.20 -6.39 -8.86
CA LEU A 358 9.79 -6.01 -9.03
C LEU A 358 9.69 -4.50 -9.24
N SER A 359 9.00 -4.11 -10.30
CA SER A 359 8.76 -2.71 -10.64
C SER A 359 7.48 -2.55 -11.45
N TRP A 360 7.13 -1.30 -11.74
CA TRP A 360 6.05 -0.97 -12.68
C TRP A 360 6.28 -1.56 -14.09
N ASP A 361 7.51 -1.94 -14.44
CA ASP A 361 7.87 -2.53 -15.73
C ASP A 361 8.02 -4.05 -15.62
N ASN A 362 8.68 -4.58 -14.59
CA ASN A 362 8.93 -6.02 -14.45
C ASN A 362 8.14 -6.65 -13.28
N LYS A 363 7.23 -7.57 -13.58
CA LYS A 363 6.29 -8.19 -12.63
C LYS A 363 6.67 -9.61 -12.25
N LEU A 364 7.68 -10.20 -12.92
CA LEU A 364 8.09 -11.59 -12.70
C LEU A 364 8.31 -11.94 -11.21
N PRO A 365 9.00 -11.14 -10.39
CA PRO A 365 9.17 -11.47 -8.97
C PRO A 365 7.86 -11.50 -8.18
N GLY A 366 6.94 -10.57 -8.47
CA GLY A 366 5.63 -10.52 -7.83
C GLY A 366 4.77 -11.72 -8.25
N ALA A 367 4.72 -12.01 -9.55
CA ALA A 367 3.99 -13.15 -10.09
C ALA A 367 4.54 -14.48 -9.56
N ALA A 368 5.87 -14.64 -9.49
CA ALA A 368 6.51 -15.82 -8.91
C ALA A 368 6.12 -16.02 -7.44
N LEU A 369 6.05 -14.95 -6.64
CA LEU A 369 5.62 -15.03 -5.25
C LEU A 369 4.13 -15.42 -5.12
N LEU A 370 3.25 -14.89 -5.97
CA LEU A 370 1.83 -15.27 -5.99
C LEU A 370 1.63 -16.74 -6.40
N LEU A 371 2.38 -17.23 -7.39
CA LEU A 371 2.32 -18.64 -7.81
C LEU A 371 2.93 -19.57 -6.75
N ALA A 372 4.01 -19.15 -6.09
CA ALA A 372 4.54 -19.85 -4.92
C ALA A 372 3.50 -19.89 -3.79
N ARG A 373 2.73 -18.82 -3.60
CA ARG A 373 1.60 -18.79 -2.65
C ARG A 373 0.55 -19.84 -3.00
N LEU A 374 0.12 -19.94 -4.26
CA LEU A 374 -0.80 -20.99 -4.70
C LEU A 374 -0.28 -22.39 -4.33
N ARG A 375 0.99 -22.67 -4.62
CA ARG A 375 1.64 -23.93 -4.27
C ARG A 375 1.63 -24.21 -2.77
N MET A 376 2.00 -23.19 -1.99
CA MET A 376 2.22 -23.28 -0.56
C MET A 376 0.90 -23.49 0.21
N PHE A 377 -0.21 -22.94 -0.27
CA PHE A 377 -1.48 -22.92 0.46
C PHE A 377 -2.63 -23.73 -0.15
N LEU A 378 -2.58 -24.13 -1.43
CA LEU A 378 -3.74 -24.72 -2.13
C LEU A 378 -3.53 -26.12 -2.75
N ASP A 379 -2.38 -26.78 -2.52
CA ASP A 379 -2.08 -28.19 -2.93
C ASP A 379 -2.76 -28.69 -4.24
N TYR A 380 -2.39 -28.08 -5.37
CA TYR A 380 -3.02 -28.37 -6.68
C TYR A 380 -2.64 -29.73 -7.30
N GLY A 381 -1.57 -30.37 -6.86
CA GLY A 381 -1.08 -31.62 -7.46
C GLY A 381 -0.76 -31.54 -8.96
N TYR A 382 -0.74 -32.69 -9.64
CA TYR A 382 -0.49 -32.78 -11.09
C TYR A 382 -1.68 -32.28 -11.91
N PRO A 383 -1.48 -31.54 -13.01
CA PRO A 383 -0.21 -31.20 -13.68
C PRO A 383 0.44 -29.90 -13.20
N TYR A 384 -0.20 -29.14 -12.32
CA TYR A 384 0.19 -27.77 -11.97
C TYR A 384 1.43 -27.70 -11.08
N GLU A 385 1.62 -28.70 -10.20
CA GLU A 385 2.66 -28.73 -9.18
C GLU A 385 4.07 -28.49 -9.75
N GLN A 386 4.39 -29.05 -10.92
CA GLN A 386 5.72 -28.89 -11.50
C GLN A 386 6.01 -27.43 -11.88
N VAL A 387 5.04 -26.75 -12.48
CA VAL A 387 5.19 -25.34 -12.90
C VAL A 387 5.18 -24.43 -11.67
N LEU A 388 4.27 -24.66 -10.72
CA LEU A 388 4.23 -23.90 -9.48
C LEU A 388 5.53 -24.06 -8.67
N LYS A 389 6.13 -25.24 -8.65
CA LYS A 389 7.44 -25.49 -8.03
C LYS A 389 8.55 -24.71 -8.72
N ASN A 390 8.53 -24.62 -10.06
CA ASN A 390 9.50 -23.81 -10.79
C ASN A 390 9.41 -22.33 -10.38
N TYR A 391 8.20 -21.78 -10.23
CA TYR A 391 8.01 -20.40 -9.76
C TYR A 391 8.42 -20.22 -8.30
N GLN A 392 8.20 -21.22 -7.44
CA GLN A 392 8.76 -21.20 -6.09
C GLN A 392 10.31 -21.13 -6.12
N ASN A 393 10.97 -21.95 -6.95
CA ASN A 393 12.43 -21.87 -7.09
C ASN A 393 12.87 -20.50 -7.64
N LYS A 394 12.10 -19.89 -8.55
CA LYS A 394 12.39 -18.53 -9.06
C LYS A 394 12.32 -17.50 -7.95
N ILE A 395 11.30 -17.52 -7.09
CA ILE A 395 11.21 -16.57 -5.98
C ILE A 395 12.31 -16.83 -4.93
N ASP A 396 12.66 -18.10 -4.66
CA ASP A 396 13.82 -18.46 -3.83
C ASP A 396 15.10 -17.80 -4.36
N ASP A 397 15.41 -17.95 -5.64
CA ASP A 397 16.59 -17.35 -6.28
C ASP A 397 16.60 -15.81 -6.20
N ILE A 398 15.42 -15.20 -6.29
CA ILE A 398 15.24 -13.75 -6.20
C ILE A 398 15.47 -13.27 -4.77
N VAL A 399 14.83 -13.85 -3.76
CA VAL A 399 15.02 -13.40 -2.37
C VAL A 399 16.42 -13.73 -1.86
N CYS A 400 17.01 -14.85 -2.31
CA CYS A 400 18.41 -15.16 -2.04
C CYS A 400 19.36 -14.11 -2.62
N SER A 401 18.98 -13.44 -3.70
CA SER A 401 19.77 -12.34 -4.28
C SER A 401 19.86 -11.10 -3.38
N TYR A 402 18.91 -10.93 -2.46
CA TYR A 402 18.84 -9.83 -1.51
C TYR A 402 19.66 -10.06 -0.25
N LEU A 403 20.14 -11.29 -0.02
CA LEU A 403 20.88 -11.66 1.17
C LEU A 403 22.39 -11.37 1.03
N PRO A 404 23.13 -11.22 2.16
CA PRO A 404 24.52 -10.75 2.14
C PRO A 404 25.52 -11.62 1.38
N ASN A 405 25.26 -12.93 1.22
CA ASN A 405 26.19 -13.84 0.53
C ASN A 405 26.01 -13.84 -1.00
N SER A 406 25.04 -13.09 -1.53
CA SER A 406 24.83 -12.98 -2.97
C SER A 406 25.65 -11.85 -3.57
N ASN A 407 26.32 -12.15 -4.68
CA ASN A 407 27.06 -11.17 -5.49
C ASN A 407 26.19 -10.57 -6.62
N LYS A 408 24.87 -10.86 -6.66
CA LYS A 408 23.98 -10.33 -7.70
C LYS A 408 23.80 -8.81 -7.59
N PHE A 409 23.73 -8.27 -6.37
CA PHE A 409 23.53 -6.83 -6.13
C PHE A 409 24.58 -6.26 -5.17
N ASN A 410 25.15 -5.12 -5.56
CA ASN A 410 26.03 -4.33 -4.71
C ASN A 410 25.22 -3.59 -3.63
N ARG A 411 25.90 -3.13 -2.58
CA ARG A 411 25.34 -2.26 -1.54
C ARG A 411 26.17 -0.99 -1.41
N THR A 412 25.51 0.10 -1.03
CA THR A 412 26.19 1.34 -0.64
C THR A 412 26.96 1.14 0.68
N LYS A 413 27.77 2.11 1.09
CA LYS A 413 28.48 2.03 2.38
C LYS A 413 27.51 2.08 3.55
N GLY A 414 26.38 2.78 3.40
CA GLY A 414 25.29 2.83 4.35
C GLY A 414 24.39 1.59 4.37
N GLY A 415 24.61 0.61 3.49
CA GLY A 415 23.89 -0.66 3.48
C GLY A 415 22.64 -0.72 2.57
N LEU A 416 22.37 0.32 1.78
CA LEU A 416 21.29 0.31 0.79
C LEU A 416 21.64 -0.62 -0.36
N ILE A 417 20.74 -1.54 -0.72
CA ILE A 417 20.92 -2.44 -1.85
C ILE A 417 20.71 -1.74 -3.20
N MET A 418 21.65 -1.91 -4.13
CA MET A 418 21.69 -1.24 -5.44
C MET A 418 20.89 -2.01 -6.49
N LEU A 419 19.58 -2.07 -6.31
CA LEU A 419 18.66 -2.82 -7.18
C LEU A 419 18.49 -2.21 -8.58
N ASN A 420 18.71 -0.91 -8.72
CA ASN A 420 18.73 -0.23 -10.02
C ASN A 420 20.14 -0.15 -10.64
N HIS A 421 21.05 -1.07 -10.29
CA HIS A 421 22.42 -1.13 -10.81
C HIS A 421 23.23 0.18 -10.70
N GLY A 422 22.95 0.99 -9.67
CA GLY A 422 23.59 2.29 -9.45
C GLY A 422 23.00 3.45 -10.25
N ASN A 423 21.94 3.22 -11.04
CA ASN A 423 21.17 4.28 -11.68
C ASN A 423 20.31 5.05 -10.65
N PRO A 424 19.87 6.28 -10.99
CA PRO A 424 19.03 7.11 -10.12
C PRO A 424 17.71 6.46 -9.68
N ARG A 425 17.03 7.09 -8.70
CA ARG A 425 15.75 6.64 -8.14
C ARG A 425 15.75 5.20 -7.61
N PRO A 426 16.74 4.79 -6.80
CA PRO A 426 16.83 3.42 -6.33
C PRO A 426 15.68 3.02 -5.39
N LEU A 427 15.09 3.95 -4.64
CA LEU A 427 14.20 3.61 -3.52
C LEU A 427 12.93 2.89 -3.94
N GLN A 428 12.37 3.17 -5.12
CA GLN A 428 11.17 2.47 -5.63
C GLN A 428 11.39 0.95 -5.74
N TYR A 429 12.59 0.51 -6.10
CA TYR A 429 12.94 -0.90 -6.23
C TYR A 429 13.20 -1.53 -4.87
N VAL A 430 13.80 -0.76 -3.96
CA VAL A 430 14.15 -1.19 -2.61
C VAL A 430 12.91 -1.48 -1.78
N VAL A 431 11.89 -0.62 -1.83
CA VAL A 431 10.63 -0.87 -1.10
C VAL A 431 9.89 -2.09 -1.65
N ASN A 432 9.88 -2.30 -2.97
CA ASN A 432 9.28 -3.49 -3.57
C ASN A 432 10.01 -4.78 -3.13
N ALA A 433 11.34 -4.77 -3.13
CA ALA A 433 12.13 -5.90 -2.66
C ALA A 433 11.94 -6.16 -1.15
N ALA A 434 11.85 -5.10 -0.34
CA ALA A 434 11.57 -5.22 1.08
C ALA A 434 10.19 -5.84 1.34
N PHE A 435 9.16 -5.38 0.62
CA PHE A 435 7.82 -5.97 0.68
C PHE A 435 7.83 -7.46 0.31
N LEU A 436 8.41 -7.84 -0.83
CA LEU A 436 8.47 -9.23 -1.26
C LEU A 436 9.22 -10.13 -0.27
N ALA A 437 10.37 -9.68 0.24
CA ALA A 437 11.16 -10.43 1.21
C ALA A 437 10.38 -10.63 2.52
N LYS A 438 9.72 -9.59 3.03
CA LYS A 438 8.91 -9.68 4.25
C LYS A 438 7.71 -10.60 4.05
N LEU A 439 6.98 -10.43 2.95
CA LEU A 439 5.81 -11.26 2.65
C LEU A 439 6.18 -12.74 2.50
N TYR A 440 7.29 -13.03 1.84
CA TYR A 440 7.75 -14.42 1.69
C TYR A 440 8.22 -15.02 3.03
N SER A 441 8.86 -14.23 3.89
CA SER A 441 9.14 -14.63 5.28
C SER A 441 7.86 -14.99 6.03
N ASP A 442 6.78 -14.22 5.85
CA ASP A 442 5.51 -14.48 6.51
C ASP A 442 4.82 -15.75 5.98
N TYR A 443 4.97 -16.05 4.69
CA TYR A 443 4.50 -17.32 4.13
C TYR A 443 5.19 -18.51 4.79
N MET A 444 6.51 -18.40 4.99
CA MET A 444 7.28 -19.43 5.69
C MET A 444 6.87 -19.55 7.15
N GLY A 445 6.69 -18.42 7.85
CA GLY A 445 6.24 -18.38 9.23
C GLY A 445 4.87 -19.05 9.41
N ALA A 446 3.92 -18.74 8.54
CA ALA A 446 2.59 -19.33 8.53
C ALA A 446 2.58 -20.85 8.35
N LEU A 447 3.52 -21.37 7.57
CA LEU A 447 3.65 -22.79 7.26
C LEU A 447 4.70 -23.51 8.12
N TYR A 448 5.24 -22.84 9.13
CA TYR A 448 6.32 -23.35 9.99
C TYR A 448 7.55 -23.84 9.20
N VAL A 449 7.80 -23.24 8.04
CA VAL A 449 9.00 -23.47 7.24
C VAL A 449 10.13 -22.66 7.87
N PRO A 450 11.24 -23.28 8.30
CA PRO A 450 12.26 -22.59 9.11
C PRO A 450 13.13 -21.62 8.31
N GLY A 451 13.10 -21.67 6.97
CA GLY A 451 13.93 -20.83 6.11
C GLY A 451 14.22 -21.43 4.74
N ILE A 452 15.25 -20.91 4.08
CA ILE A 452 15.61 -21.22 2.69
C ILE A 452 17.10 -21.53 2.51
N MET A 453 17.40 -22.29 1.46
CA MET A 453 18.76 -22.61 1.04
C MET A 453 19.20 -21.66 -0.08
N CYS A 454 20.19 -20.81 0.19
CA CYS A 454 20.76 -19.89 -0.78
C CYS A 454 22.21 -20.27 -1.09
N GLY A 455 22.46 -20.81 -2.28
CA GLY A 455 23.82 -21.14 -2.74
C GLY A 455 24.58 -22.10 -1.79
N GLY A 456 23.87 -23.06 -1.18
CA GLY A 456 24.44 -24.02 -0.23
C GLY A 456 24.48 -23.56 1.23
N LYS A 457 24.05 -22.33 1.54
CA LYS A 457 23.91 -21.82 2.91
C LYS A 457 22.45 -21.73 3.32
N PHE A 458 22.14 -22.24 4.51
CA PHE A 458 20.82 -22.10 5.12
C PHE A 458 20.66 -20.71 5.76
N TYR A 459 19.55 -20.06 5.44
CA TYR A 459 19.10 -18.82 6.06
C TYR A 459 17.75 -19.06 6.69
N ARG A 460 17.57 -18.63 7.94
CA ARG A 460 16.24 -18.65 8.54
C ARG A 460 15.32 -17.61 7.88
N SER A 461 14.01 -17.81 7.95
CA SER A 461 13.03 -16.86 7.41
C SER A 461 13.24 -15.45 7.94
N GLU A 462 13.64 -15.30 9.22
CA GLU A 462 13.90 -13.98 9.82
C GLU A 462 15.00 -13.18 9.11
N ALA A 463 15.91 -13.84 8.38
CA ALA A 463 16.92 -13.13 7.59
C ALA A 463 16.31 -12.29 6.45
N LEU A 464 15.16 -12.72 5.90
CA LEU A 464 14.41 -11.95 4.90
C LEU A 464 13.67 -10.77 5.54
N GLU A 465 13.12 -10.98 6.74
CA GLU A 465 12.54 -9.90 7.54
C GLU A 465 13.59 -8.85 7.92
N ASP A 466 14.77 -9.29 8.39
CA ASP A 466 15.89 -8.40 8.72
C ASP A 466 16.36 -7.60 7.51
N PHE A 467 16.44 -8.24 6.33
CA PHE A 467 16.70 -7.53 5.09
C PHE A 467 15.64 -6.43 4.86
N ALA A 468 14.36 -6.77 4.87
CA ALA A 468 13.28 -5.79 4.65
C ALA A 468 13.36 -4.63 5.66
N ARG A 469 13.58 -4.96 6.94
CA ARG A 469 13.74 -4.00 8.04
C ARG A 469 14.90 -3.04 7.80
N THR A 470 16.08 -3.56 7.44
CA THR A 470 17.26 -2.72 7.19
C THR A 470 17.06 -1.74 6.05
N GLN A 471 16.34 -2.17 5.00
CA GLN A 471 16.09 -1.32 3.83
C GLN A 471 15.05 -0.23 4.13
N VAL A 472 13.95 -0.56 4.81
CA VAL A 472 12.94 0.44 5.20
C VAL A 472 13.48 1.37 6.28
N ASP A 473 14.24 0.88 7.24
CA ASP A 473 14.92 1.71 8.24
C ASP A 473 15.89 2.70 7.60
N TYR A 474 16.63 2.29 6.57
CA TYR A 474 17.48 3.19 5.80
C TYR A 474 16.65 4.32 5.18
N ILE A 475 15.49 4.01 4.60
CA ILE A 475 14.56 4.99 4.01
C ILE A 475 14.00 5.94 5.08
N LEU A 476 13.71 5.44 6.27
CA LEU A 476 13.14 6.21 7.37
C LEU A 476 14.19 7.00 8.20
N GLY A 477 15.48 6.85 7.89
CA GLY A 477 16.54 7.72 8.43
C GLY A 477 17.76 7.03 9.04
N LYS A 478 17.80 5.69 9.11
CA LYS A 478 19.02 4.95 9.50
C LYS A 478 20.00 4.84 8.33
N ASN A 479 20.42 5.98 7.81
CA ASN A 479 21.36 6.11 6.71
C ASN A 479 22.50 7.10 7.08
N PRO A 480 23.58 7.16 6.29
CA PRO A 480 24.71 8.06 6.58
C PRO A 480 24.35 9.55 6.71
N GLU A 481 23.33 10.00 5.97
CA GLU A 481 22.81 11.38 6.01
C GLU A 481 21.97 11.68 7.27
N LYS A 482 21.57 10.65 8.02
CA LYS A 482 20.67 10.72 9.17
C LYS A 482 19.39 11.50 8.84
N MET A 483 18.82 11.21 7.67
CA MET A 483 17.62 11.89 7.16
C MET A 483 16.61 10.88 6.63
N SER A 484 15.34 11.09 6.90
CA SER A 484 14.26 10.35 6.25
C SER A 484 14.20 10.73 4.77
N TYR A 485 13.99 9.76 3.88
CA TYR A 485 13.63 10.00 2.47
C TYR A 485 12.10 10.03 2.25
N VAL A 486 11.31 9.96 3.33
CA VAL A 486 9.86 10.17 3.34
C VAL A 486 9.57 11.55 3.90
N VAL A 487 9.00 12.42 3.07
CA VAL A 487 8.73 13.82 3.41
C VAL A 487 7.74 13.92 4.57
N GLY A 488 8.07 14.73 5.59
CA GLY A 488 7.23 14.91 6.77
C GLY A 488 7.29 13.76 7.79
N PHE A 489 8.24 12.82 7.64
CA PHE A 489 8.57 11.79 8.63
C PHE A 489 9.98 12.01 9.18
N GLY A 490 10.16 11.78 10.48
CA GLY A 490 11.43 12.04 11.19
C GLY A 490 11.73 13.53 11.39
N GLU A 491 12.87 13.83 12.02
CA GLU A 491 13.30 15.20 12.33
C GLU A 491 13.90 15.94 11.12
N ARG A 492 14.48 15.18 10.17
CA ARG A 492 15.09 15.71 8.94
C ARG A 492 14.57 14.93 7.75
N TYR A 493 14.08 15.64 6.75
CA TYR A 493 13.54 15.09 5.50
C TYR A 493 13.74 16.10 4.34
N PRO A 494 13.60 15.68 3.06
CA PRO A 494 13.69 16.57 1.91
C PRO A 494 12.66 17.70 1.94
N GLU A 495 13.11 18.93 1.69
CA GLU A 495 12.28 20.14 1.69
C GLU A 495 12.13 20.71 0.26
N GLU A 496 13.05 20.42 -0.66
CA GLU A 496 13.02 20.88 -2.06
C GLU A 496 12.57 19.77 -3.04
N VAL A 497 11.43 19.13 -2.76
CA VAL A 497 10.86 18.04 -3.59
C VAL A 497 10.51 18.51 -5.01
N HIS A 498 10.90 17.77 -6.05
CA HIS A 498 10.55 18.02 -7.46
C HIS A 498 9.05 17.77 -7.68
N HIS A 499 8.21 18.72 -7.30
CA HIS A 499 6.76 18.60 -7.40
C HIS A 499 6.07 19.95 -7.65
N MET A 500 5.31 20.07 -8.74
CA MET A 500 4.73 21.33 -9.20
C MET A 500 3.73 21.90 -8.19
N GLY A 501 2.79 21.08 -7.70
CA GLY A 501 1.79 21.53 -6.72
C GLY A 501 2.40 21.88 -5.36
N ALA A 502 3.51 21.24 -4.99
CA ALA A 502 4.16 21.46 -3.70
C ALA A 502 5.04 22.72 -3.71
N SER A 503 5.72 22.95 -4.84
CA SER A 503 6.67 24.05 -5.02
C SER A 503 6.03 25.42 -5.23
N ILE A 504 4.79 25.48 -5.73
CA ILE A 504 4.09 26.74 -6.01
C ILE A 504 3.14 27.10 -4.87
N MET A 505 3.27 28.31 -4.32
CA MET A 505 2.42 28.79 -3.22
C MET A 505 0.93 28.68 -3.55
N SER A 506 0.16 28.19 -2.57
CA SER A 506 -1.30 28.09 -2.63
C SER A 506 -1.96 29.32 -2.03
N GLU A 507 -1.90 30.47 -2.71
CA GLU A 507 -2.51 31.71 -2.22
C GLU A 507 -3.79 32.06 -2.99
N LYS A 508 -4.87 32.36 -2.25
CA LYS A 508 -6.14 32.82 -2.85
C LYS A 508 -5.90 34.06 -3.73
N GLY A 509 -6.35 34.00 -4.97
CA GLY A 509 -6.29 35.11 -5.92
C GLY A 509 -4.96 35.29 -6.68
N LYS A 510 -3.92 34.51 -6.36
CA LYS A 510 -2.67 34.51 -7.14
C LYS A 510 -2.59 33.25 -8.00
N LYS A 511 -2.35 33.43 -9.30
CA LYS A 511 -2.13 32.36 -10.26
C LYS A 511 -0.80 32.54 -10.97
N TYR A 512 -0.09 31.46 -11.25
CA TYR A 512 1.20 31.47 -11.94
C TYR A 512 1.12 30.62 -13.21
N GLY A 513 0.98 31.26 -14.37
CA GLY A 513 1.01 30.55 -15.65
C GLY A 513 2.35 29.82 -15.91
N CYS A 514 2.35 28.92 -16.91
CA CYS A 514 3.44 28.01 -17.24
C CYS A 514 4.87 28.60 -17.18
N GLY A 515 5.09 29.77 -17.79
CA GLY A 515 6.40 30.42 -17.79
C GLY A 515 6.80 30.98 -16.43
N GLY A 516 5.81 31.54 -15.71
CA GLY A 516 6.01 32.12 -14.38
C GLY A 516 6.26 31.07 -13.29
N GLY A 517 5.90 29.81 -13.53
CA GLY A 517 6.14 28.74 -12.57
C GLY A 517 7.59 28.27 -12.48
N TRP A 518 8.40 28.44 -13.53
CA TRP A 518 9.82 28.03 -13.49
C TRP A 518 10.62 28.73 -12.40
N LYS A 519 10.24 29.96 -12.03
CA LYS A 519 10.85 30.66 -10.88
C LYS A 519 10.66 29.91 -9.56
N TRP A 520 9.58 29.14 -9.43
CA TRP A 520 9.29 28.30 -8.27
C TRP A 520 10.10 27.01 -8.32
N ARG A 521 10.28 26.41 -9.51
CA ARG A 521 11.18 25.28 -9.67
C ARG A 521 12.59 25.63 -9.19
N ASP A 522 13.11 26.75 -9.67
CA ASP A 522 14.52 27.14 -9.49
C ASP A 522 14.79 27.88 -8.16
N ARG A 523 13.76 28.07 -7.33
CA ARG A 523 13.88 28.75 -6.03
C ARG A 523 14.63 27.89 -5.01
N ARG A 524 15.75 28.37 -4.47
CA ARG A 524 16.51 27.71 -3.39
C ARG A 524 15.91 27.96 -2.00
N LYS A 525 14.67 27.52 -1.82
CA LYS A 525 13.94 27.54 -0.55
C LYS A 525 13.07 26.29 -0.47
N PRO A 526 12.70 25.85 0.75
CA PRO A 526 11.72 24.78 0.95
C PRO A 526 10.45 24.99 0.12
N ASN A 527 9.83 23.88 -0.29
CA ASN A 527 8.52 23.89 -0.89
C ASN A 527 7.52 24.59 0.05
N PRO A 528 6.75 25.58 -0.42
CA PRO A 528 5.77 26.26 0.41
C PRO A 528 4.66 25.33 0.91
N ASN A 529 4.36 24.27 0.16
CA ASN A 529 3.44 23.23 0.59
C ASN A 529 4.23 21.92 0.81
N VAL A 530 4.17 21.38 2.01
CA VAL A 530 4.83 20.11 2.35
C VAL A 530 4.00 18.96 1.80
N ILE A 531 4.57 18.18 0.88
CA ILE A 531 3.95 16.97 0.31
C ILE A 531 4.22 15.77 1.22
N VAL A 532 3.52 15.74 2.36
CA VAL A 532 3.67 14.71 3.38
C VAL A 532 3.49 13.31 2.78
N GLY A 533 4.39 12.39 3.12
CA GLY A 533 4.37 11.01 2.66
C GLY A 533 5.11 10.73 1.37
N ALA A 534 5.47 11.75 0.59
CA ALA A 534 6.20 11.55 -0.66
C ALA A 534 7.55 10.89 -0.37
N MET A 535 7.78 9.72 -0.98
CA MET A 535 9.08 9.08 -0.96
C MET A 535 9.86 9.59 -2.17
N VAL A 536 10.96 10.30 -1.91
CA VAL A 536 11.78 10.84 -3.00
C VAL A 536 12.57 9.71 -3.70
N GLY A 537 13.17 10.01 -4.85
CA GLY A 537 14.00 9.05 -5.60
C GLY A 537 15.14 8.44 -4.76
N GLY A 538 15.73 9.22 -3.87
CA GLY A 538 16.72 8.79 -2.89
C GLY A 538 18.17 9.08 -3.27
N PRO A 539 19.13 8.47 -2.56
CA PRO A 539 20.54 8.81 -2.69
C PRO A 539 21.19 8.18 -3.92
N ASP A 540 22.41 8.63 -4.21
CA ASP A 540 23.29 7.99 -5.18
C ASP A 540 23.98 6.75 -4.61
N LYS A 541 24.83 6.12 -5.44
CA LYS A 541 25.60 4.91 -5.10
C LYS A 541 26.62 5.11 -3.96
N LEU A 542 26.87 6.35 -3.53
CA LEU A 542 27.80 6.70 -2.45
C LEU A 542 27.06 7.15 -1.17
N ASP A 543 25.75 6.91 -1.09
CA ASP A 543 24.87 7.39 -0.02
C ASP A 543 24.66 8.92 -0.01
N GLY A 544 25.13 9.64 -1.03
CA GLY A 544 24.96 11.08 -1.14
C GLY A 544 23.55 11.44 -1.57
N PHE A 545 22.94 12.45 -0.93
CA PHE A 545 21.62 12.97 -1.32
C PHE A 545 21.67 14.48 -1.55
N ASN A 546 21.15 14.93 -2.69
CA ASN A 546 21.12 16.33 -3.05
C ASN A 546 19.67 16.84 -3.11
N ASP A 547 19.24 17.51 -2.04
CA ASP A 547 17.89 18.07 -1.90
C ASP A 547 17.74 19.33 -2.76
N LEU A 548 17.63 19.13 -4.07
CA LEU A 548 17.39 20.19 -5.04
C LEU A 548 16.19 19.85 -5.89
N ARG A 549 15.24 20.78 -5.93
CA ARG A 549 14.01 20.63 -6.72
C ARG A 549 14.27 20.44 -8.20
N SER A 550 15.31 21.04 -8.77
CA SER A 550 15.64 20.84 -10.18
C SER A 550 16.19 19.44 -10.49
N ASN A 551 16.56 18.67 -9.47
CA ASN A 551 17.21 17.37 -9.61
C ASN A 551 16.23 16.21 -9.35
N TYR A 552 15.38 15.97 -10.35
CA TYR A 552 14.35 14.92 -10.33
C TYR A 552 14.88 13.49 -10.10
N ASN A 553 16.19 13.26 -10.25
CA ASN A 553 16.81 11.96 -10.00
C ASN A 553 16.82 11.60 -8.50
N TYR A 554 16.87 12.62 -7.64
CA TYR A 554 16.93 12.48 -6.19
C TYR A 554 15.60 12.83 -5.55
N THR A 555 14.94 13.89 -6.01
CA THR A 555 13.85 14.55 -5.28
C THR A 555 12.46 14.32 -5.86
N GLU A 556 12.32 13.58 -6.97
CA GLU A 556 10.99 13.30 -7.54
C GLU A 556 10.38 12.02 -6.93
N PRO A 557 9.17 12.10 -6.34
CA PRO A 557 8.40 10.94 -5.93
C PRO A 557 7.63 10.32 -7.11
N SER A 558 7.15 9.08 -6.95
CA SER A 558 6.29 8.42 -7.94
C SER A 558 5.23 7.54 -7.28
N LEU A 559 4.07 7.35 -7.95
CA LEU A 559 3.01 6.42 -7.52
C LEU A 559 3.55 5.00 -7.34
N ALA A 560 4.35 4.53 -8.30
CA ALA A 560 4.93 3.19 -8.25
C ALA A 560 5.87 3.00 -7.05
N GLY A 561 6.67 4.01 -6.69
CA GLY A 561 7.54 3.95 -5.52
C GLY A 561 6.75 4.03 -4.21
N ASN A 562 5.79 4.95 -4.11
CA ASN A 562 5.02 5.16 -2.89
C ASN A 562 4.05 4.00 -2.58
N SER A 563 3.54 3.29 -3.59
CA SER A 563 2.71 2.09 -3.37
C SER A 563 3.53 0.94 -2.79
N GLY A 564 4.75 0.73 -3.29
CA GLY A 564 5.71 -0.20 -2.70
C GLY A 564 6.11 0.19 -1.27
N LEU A 565 6.27 1.49 -0.99
CA LEU A 565 6.52 1.99 0.37
C LEU A 565 5.37 1.63 1.31
N VAL A 566 4.12 1.93 0.93
CA VAL A 566 2.92 1.60 1.72
C VAL A 566 2.86 0.10 2.00
N ALA A 567 3.08 -0.73 0.97
CA ALA A 567 3.10 -2.18 1.10
C ALA A 567 4.20 -2.68 2.07
N ALA A 568 5.42 -2.13 1.98
CA ALA A 568 6.52 -2.50 2.87
C ALA A 568 6.28 -2.02 4.32
N LEU A 569 5.73 -0.81 4.51
CA LEU A 569 5.41 -0.26 5.82
C LEU A 569 4.38 -1.11 6.54
N VAL A 570 3.26 -1.45 5.89
CA VAL A 570 2.23 -2.28 6.53
C VAL A 570 2.75 -3.68 6.81
N ALA A 571 3.56 -4.26 5.92
CA ALA A 571 4.16 -5.59 6.14
C ALA A 571 5.05 -5.62 7.39
N LEU A 572 5.82 -4.56 7.65
CA LEU A 572 6.73 -4.44 8.80
C LEU A 572 6.08 -3.88 10.07
N SER A 573 4.91 -3.23 9.96
CA SER A 573 4.17 -2.67 11.10
C SER A 573 3.83 -3.76 12.11
N GLN A 574 3.98 -3.44 13.40
CA GLN A 574 3.65 -4.35 14.50
C GLN A 574 2.20 -4.16 14.92
N ASN A 575 1.51 -5.26 15.21
CA ASN A 575 0.17 -5.23 15.79
C ASN A 575 0.23 -5.33 17.31
N ALA A 576 -0.78 -4.74 17.96
CA ALA A 576 -1.02 -4.91 19.40
C ALA A 576 -1.53 -6.32 19.76
N THR A 577 -1.90 -7.15 18.78
CA THR A 577 -2.43 -8.49 18.98
C THR A 577 -1.43 -9.59 18.56
N PRO A 578 -1.15 -10.60 19.41
CA PRO A 578 -0.14 -11.64 19.14
C PRO A 578 -0.41 -12.59 17.96
N ASN A 579 -1.57 -12.51 17.30
CA ASN A 579 -2.04 -13.49 16.31
C ASN A 579 -2.30 -12.94 14.90
N SER A 580 -1.93 -11.69 14.61
CA SER A 580 -2.17 -11.12 13.28
C SER A 580 -1.04 -11.43 12.31
N GLY A 581 -1.04 -12.67 11.81
CA GLY A 581 -0.26 -13.05 10.65
C GLY A 581 -0.81 -12.45 9.35
N ILE A 582 -0.32 -12.95 8.23
CA ILE A 582 -0.91 -12.69 6.91
C ILE A 582 -2.34 -13.25 6.85
N ASP A 583 -3.19 -12.65 6.02
CA ASP A 583 -4.48 -13.25 5.67
C ASP A 583 -4.25 -14.46 4.75
N HIS A 584 -4.73 -15.63 5.14
CA HIS A 584 -4.58 -16.86 4.35
C HIS A 584 -5.65 -17.04 3.28
N ASN A 585 -6.85 -16.48 3.49
CA ASN A 585 -8.07 -16.94 2.85
C ASN A 585 -8.64 -15.91 1.87
N THR A 586 -8.60 -14.62 2.19
CA THR A 586 -9.33 -13.59 1.44
C THR A 586 -8.89 -13.55 -0.03
N ILE A 587 -7.59 -13.67 -0.30
CA ILE A 587 -7.05 -13.70 -1.67
C ILE A 587 -7.50 -14.91 -2.50
N PHE A 588 -7.98 -15.98 -1.85
CA PHE A 588 -8.46 -17.21 -2.49
C PHE A 588 -9.98 -17.35 -2.45
N TYR A 589 -10.73 -16.31 -2.05
CA TYR A 589 -12.18 -16.39 -1.85
C TYR A 589 -12.94 -16.95 -3.06
N SER A 590 -12.53 -16.58 -4.28
CA SER A 590 -13.16 -17.06 -5.52
C SER A 590 -12.59 -18.39 -6.03
N VAL A 591 -11.46 -18.85 -5.50
CA VAL A 591 -10.73 -20.01 -5.98
C VAL A 591 -11.37 -21.29 -5.43
N ARG A 592 -11.78 -22.17 -6.35
CA ARG A 592 -12.24 -23.52 -6.01
C ARG A 592 -11.18 -24.52 -6.45
N LEU A 593 -10.80 -25.42 -5.54
CA LEU A 593 -9.89 -26.50 -5.89
C LEU A 593 -10.57 -27.42 -6.93
N PRO A 594 -9.84 -27.83 -7.98
CA PRO A 594 -10.37 -28.65 -9.07
C PRO A 594 -10.79 -30.06 -8.63
#